data_AF-A0A6A7BV12-F1
#
_entry.id   AF-A0A6A7BV12-F1
#
_cell.length_a   1.000
_cell.length_b   1.000
_cell.length_c   1.000
_cell.angle_alpha   90.00
_cell.angle_beta   90.00
_cell.angle_gamma   90.00
#
_symmetry.space_group_name_H-M   'P 1'
#
loop_
_entity.id
_entity.type
_entity.pdbx_description
1 polymer ?
#
loop_
_entity_poly.entity_id
_entity_poly.type
_entity_poly.pdbx_seq_one_letter_code
_entity_poly.pdbx_strand_id
1 'polypeptide(L)'
;MRKLAGRLLDLRLGSGAVVLPKDVQRIHLRFAPRIEGGHMGPRKFWRQELRRLKYHNPGVAMTVDRTAVNGQDDAMLSIHWDEEKVDTIRMTGLNNKEIMGEVMKRVPSAFEVEATEEDKAEMRNIEQLAADAERVRAKSSAHKALLKREKELSV
;
A
#
# COMPACT_ATOMS: atom_id res chain seq x y z
N MET A 1 -10.78 8.77 16.24
CA MET A 1 -9.46 9.14 15.68
C MET A 1 -8.52 7.96 15.39
N ARG A 2 -8.55 6.82 16.12
CA ARG A 2 -7.63 5.65 15.91
C ARG A 2 -7.47 5.18 14.46
N LYS A 3 -8.58 5.04 13.72
CA LYS A 3 -8.56 4.57 12.33
C LYS A 3 -7.81 5.52 11.38
N LEU A 4 -7.81 6.83 11.68
CA LEU A 4 -7.09 7.82 10.88
C LEU A 4 -5.61 7.82 11.25
N ALA A 5 -5.28 7.79 12.54
CA ALA A 5 -3.90 7.69 13.02
C ALA A 5 -3.18 6.47 12.42
N GLY A 6 -3.82 5.29 12.44
CA GLY A 6 -3.24 4.09 11.81
C GLY A 6 -3.07 4.19 10.29
N ARG A 7 -3.98 4.90 9.61
CA ARG A 7 -3.84 5.13 8.15
C ARG A 7 -2.72 6.10 7.82
N LEU A 8 -2.50 7.12 8.65
CA LEU A 8 -1.38 8.05 8.47
C LEU A 8 -0.05 7.37 8.76
N LEU A 9 0.02 6.54 9.80
CA LEU A 9 1.21 5.75 10.11
C LEU A 9 1.56 4.77 8.98
N ASP A 10 0.55 4.15 8.35
CA ASP A 10 0.73 3.27 7.18
C ASP A 10 1.22 4.00 5.91
N LEU A 11 1.01 5.32 5.82
CA LEU A 11 1.58 6.15 4.74
C LEU A 11 3.01 6.58 5.04
N ARG A 12 3.31 6.87 6.31
CA ARG A 12 4.64 7.27 6.79
C ARG A 12 5.64 6.13 6.69
N LEU A 13 5.21 4.91 7.02
CA LEU A 13 6.08 3.75 7.19
C LEU A 13 5.83 2.64 6.15
N GLY A 14 6.85 1.82 5.90
CA GLY A 14 6.77 0.58 5.11
C GLY A 14 7.71 0.55 3.91
N SER A 15 7.66 -0.53 3.14
CA SER A 15 8.57 -0.78 1.99
C SER A 15 8.52 0.27 0.88
N GLY A 16 7.43 1.03 0.79
CA GLY A 16 7.25 2.12 -0.18
C GLY A 16 7.49 3.51 0.41
N ALA A 17 7.91 3.59 1.69
CA ALA A 17 8.30 4.84 2.32
C ALA A 17 9.71 5.20 1.86
N VAL A 18 9.80 5.76 0.66
CA VAL A 18 11.06 6.01 -0.03
C VAL A 18 11.08 7.45 -0.51
N VAL A 19 12.23 8.10 -0.38
CA VAL A 19 12.46 9.40 -0.98
C VAL A 19 13.22 9.23 -2.28
N LEU A 20 12.55 9.58 -3.38
CA LEU A 20 13.14 9.62 -4.71
C LEU A 20 14.12 10.81 -4.88
N PRO A 21 15.14 10.68 -5.74
CA PRO A 21 16.01 11.78 -6.13
C PRO A 21 15.22 12.83 -6.92
N LYS A 22 15.78 14.05 -6.99
CA LYS A 22 15.12 15.18 -7.67
C LYS A 22 14.96 14.96 -9.18
N ASP A 23 15.82 14.14 -9.75
CA ASP A 23 15.88 13.83 -11.18
C ASP A 23 14.65 13.06 -11.67
N VAL A 24 13.84 12.48 -10.77
CA VAL A 24 12.60 11.79 -11.11
C VAL A 24 11.45 12.79 -11.14
N GLN A 25 10.91 13.08 -12.33
CA GLN A 25 9.82 14.04 -12.50
C GLN A 25 8.44 13.39 -12.39
N ARG A 26 8.27 12.23 -13.01
CA ARG A 26 6.96 11.61 -13.20
C ARG A 26 7.04 10.09 -13.12
N ILE A 27 6.03 9.51 -12.50
CA ILE A 27 5.78 8.07 -12.49
C ILE A 27 4.40 7.82 -13.10
N HIS A 28 4.35 6.93 -14.09
CA HIS A 28 3.13 6.51 -14.75
C HIS A 28 2.93 5.01 -14.59
N LEU A 29 1.79 4.61 -14.00
CA LEU A 29 1.44 3.21 -13.78
C LEU A 29 0.23 2.85 -14.64
N ARG A 30 0.40 1.90 -15.56
CA ARG A 30 -0.69 1.36 -16.39
C ARG A 30 -0.94 -0.11 -16.05
N PHE A 31 -2.17 -0.46 -15.69
CA PHE A 31 -2.57 -1.85 -15.44
C PHE A 31 -4.08 -2.07 -15.62
N ALA A 32 -4.50 -3.30 -15.88
CA ALA A 32 -5.90 -3.62 -16.12
C ALA A 32 -6.76 -3.53 -14.83
N PRO A 33 -8.06 -3.19 -14.90
CA PRO A 33 -8.93 -3.11 -13.72
C PRO A 33 -9.10 -4.43 -12.97
N ARG A 34 -9.12 -5.56 -13.70
CA ARG A 34 -9.26 -6.91 -13.13
C ARG A 34 -7.89 -7.51 -12.81
N ILE A 35 -7.92 -8.62 -12.06
CA ILE A 35 -6.70 -9.31 -11.59
C ILE A 35 -6.26 -10.46 -12.52
N GLU A 36 -7.07 -10.77 -13.52
CA GLU A 36 -6.78 -11.76 -14.58
C GLU A 36 -5.49 -11.37 -15.31
N GLY A 37 -4.67 -12.34 -15.71
CA GLY A 37 -3.42 -12.06 -16.42
C GLY A 37 -2.26 -11.53 -15.55
N GLY A 38 -2.30 -11.71 -14.23
CA GLY A 38 -1.16 -11.35 -13.37
C GLY A 38 -1.12 -9.89 -12.91
N HIS A 39 -2.26 -9.17 -12.94
CA HIS A 39 -2.36 -7.76 -12.53
C HIS A 39 -2.57 -7.55 -11.02
N MET A 40 -2.55 -8.62 -10.22
CA MET A 40 -2.75 -8.55 -8.77
C MET A 40 -1.64 -7.76 -8.06
N GLY A 41 -0.38 -7.96 -8.45
CA GLY A 41 0.78 -7.21 -7.96
C GLY A 41 0.69 -5.71 -8.19
N PRO A 42 0.52 -5.25 -9.44
CA PRO A 42 0.31 -3.84 -9.77
C PRO A 42 -0.82 -3.17 -8.98
N ARG A 43 -1.94 -3.90 -8.79
CA ARG A 43 -3.06 -3.41 -7.99
C ARG A 43 -2.68 -3.23 -6.52
N LYS A 44 -1.91 -4.14 -5.94
CA LYS A 44 -1.39 -4.00 -4.57
C LYS A 44 -0.37 -2.89 -4.47
N PHE A 45 0.55 -2.80 -5.41
CA PHE A 45 1.55 -1.74 -5.52
C PHE A 45 0.88 -0.36 -5.53
N TRP A 46 -0.16 -0.15 -6.36
CA TRP A 46 -0.92 1.10 -6.36
C TRP A 46 -1.58 1.41 -5.01
N ARG A 47 -2.18 0.40 -4.36
CA ARG A 47 -2.93 0.60 -3.11
C ARG A 47 -2.06 0.81 -1.88
N GLN A 48 -0.83 0.32 -1.91
CA GLN A 48 0.08 0.29 -0.75
C GLN A 48 1.30 1.17 -1.04
N GLU A 49 2.20 0.72 -1.91
CA GLU A 49 3.51 1.37 -2.10
C GLU A 49 3.43 2.72 -2.80
N LEU A 50 2.63 2.87 -3.88
CA LEU A 50 2.55 4.13 -4.63
C LEU A 50 2.00 5.29 -3.78
N ARG A 51 1.15 4.99 -2.80
CA ARG A 51 0.61 6.00 -1.87
C ARG A 51 1.66 6.47 -0.88
N ARG A 52 2.50 5.55 -0.38
CA ARG A 52 3.63 5.86 0.50
C ARG A 52 4.69 6.68 -0.26
N LEU A 53 5.01 6.28 -1.49
CA LEU A 53 5.89 7.05 -2.37
C LEU A 53 5.37 8.48 -2.57
N LYS A 54 4.08 8.65 -2.86
CA LYS A 54 3.50 9.99 -3.04
C LYS A 54 3.55 10.85 -1.78
N TYR A 55 3.42 10.22 -0.60
CA TYR A 55 3.47 10.91 0.69
C TYR A 55 4.85 11.54 0.93
N HIS A 56 5.93 10.80 0.65
CA HIS A 56 7.30 11.28 0.80
C HIS A 56 7.78 12.13 -0.39
N ASN A 57 7.18 11.98 -1.56
CA ASN A 57 7.52 12.71 -2.78
C ASN A 57 6.33 13.49 -3.35
N PRO A 58 5.86 14.55 -2.66
CA PRO A 58 4.72 15.35 -3.13
C PRO A 58 4.99 16.07 -4.45
N GLY A 59 6.26 16.41 -4.74
CA GLY A 59 6.67 17.09 -5.98
C GLY A 59 6.67 16.19 -7.22
N VAL A 60 6.74 14.87 -7.06
CA VAL A 60 6.77 13.92 -8.20
C VAL A 60 5.33 13.67 -8.68
N ALA A 61 5.10 13.86 -9.98
CA ALA A 61 3.79 13.61 -10.57
C ALA A 61 3.54 12.10 -10.71
N MET A 62 2.55 11.56 -10.01
CA MET A 62 2.21 10.12 -10.08
C MET A 62 0.84 9.94 -10.70
N THR A 63 0.78 9.24 -11.84
CA THR A 63 -0.46 9.01 -12.60
C THR A 63 -0.74 7.53 -12.73
N VAL A 64 -2.03 7.17 -12.73
CA VAL A 64 -2.47 5.79 -12.81
C VAL A 64 -3.49 5.64 -13.93
N ASP A 65 -3.15 4.85 -14.94
CA ASP A 65 -4.03 4.48 -16.03
C ASP A 65 -4.56 3.06 -15.80
N ARG A 66 -5.89 2.94 -15.84
CA ARG A 66 -6.62 1.68 -15.66
C ARG A 66 -7.39 1.27 -16.92
N THR A 67 -7.01 1.77 -18.07
CA THR A 67 -7.67 1.48 -19.35
C THR A 67 -7.10 0.25 -20.07
N ALA A 68 -6.05 -0.37 -19.53
CA ALA A 68 -5.44 -1.57 -20.11
C ALA A 68 -6.46 -2.73 -20.21
N VAL A 69 -6.41 -3.45 -21.33
CA VAL A 69 -7.33 -4.56 -21.61
C VAL A 69 -6.98 -5.78 -20.76
N ASN A 70 -7.97 -6.31 -20.04
CA ASN A 70 -7.76 -7.44 -19.13
C ASN A 70 -7.24 -8.68 -19.88
N GLY A 71 -6.15 -9.27 -19.40
CA GLY A 71 -5.60 -10.53 -19.93
C GLY A 71 -4.89 -10.41 -21.28
N GLN A 72 -4.77 -9.21 -21.85
CA GLN A 72 -4.04 -8.95 -23.10
C GLN A 72 -2.87 -7.99 -22.87
N ASP A 73 -3.13 -6.87 -22.19
CA ASP A 73 -2.11 -5.85 -21.96
C ASP A 73 -1.27 -6.19 -20.74
N ASP A 74 0.05 -6.03 -20.86
CA ASP A 74 0.96 -6.12 -19.71
C ASP A 74 0.78 -4.96 -18.72
N ALA A 75 1.03 -5.20 -17.44
CA ALA A 75 1.14 -4.14 -16.46
C ALA A 75 2.52 -3.48 -16.55
N MET A 76 2.56 -2.16 -16.67
CA MET A 76 3.78 -1.39 -16.92
C MET A 76 3.88 -0.20 -15.96
N LEU A 77 5.08 0.03 -15.43
CA LEU A 77 5.44 1.23 -14.67
C LEU A 77 6.52 1.97 -15.43
N SER A 78 6.27 3.23 -15.74
CA SER A 78 7.21 4.12 -16.41
C SER A 78 7.68 5.19 -15.43
N ILE A 79 8.99 5.32 -15.29
CA ILE A 79 9.66 6.34 -14.49
C ILE A 79 10.32 7.30 -15.47
N HIS A 80 9.88 8.55 -15.44
CA HIS A 80 10.39 9.62 -16.29
C HIS A 80 11.39 10.47 -15.51
N TRP A 81 12.55 10.64 -16.11
CA TRP A 81 13.66 11.42 -15.56
C TRP A 81 13.78 12.78 -16.28
N ASP A 82 14.54 13.70 -15.70
CA ASP A 82 14.83 15.04 -16.27
C ASP A 82 15.44 14.98 -17.68
N GLU A 83 16.23 13.96 -17.98
CA GLU A 83 16.99 13.81 -19.25
C GLU A 83 16.18 13.17 -20.39
N GLU A 84 14.84 13.26 -20.35
CA GLU A 84 13.91 12.51 -21.24
C GLU A 84 14.05 10.98 -21.20
N LYS A 85 14.91 10.46 -20.32
CA LYS A 85 15.04 9.02 -20.10
C LYS A 85 13.74 8.47 -19.49
N VAL A 86 13.25 7.38 -20.04
CA VAL A 86 12.08 6.66 -19.52
C VAL A 86 12.48 5.23 -19.19
N ASP A 87 12.53 4.93 -17.89
CA ASP A 87 12.72 3.57 -17.41
C ASP A 87 11.37 2.87 -17.31
N THR A 88 11.19 1.81 -18.10
CA THR A 88 9.96 1.02 -18.09
C THR A 88 10.20 -0.32 -17.38
N ILE A 89 9.31 -0.66 -16.46
CA ILE A 89 9.31 -1.88 -15.66
C ILE A 89 8.04 -2.65 -15.97
N ARG A 90 8.19 -3.89 -16.46
CA ARG A 90 7.07 -4.83 -16.61
C ARG A 90 6.76 -5.45 -15.26
N MET A 91 5.48 -5.44 -14.88
CA MET A 91 5.00 -5.82 -13.55
C MET A 91 4.05 -7.02 -13.56
N THR A 92 3.76 -7.58 -14.74
CA THR A 92 2.88 -8.73 -14.90
C THR A 92 3.42 -9.93 -14.12
N GLY A 93 2.61 -10.48 -13.20
CA GLY A 93 2.98 -11.66 -12.41
C GLY A 93 3.91 -11.41 -11.23
N LEU A 94 4.38 -10.17 -11.02
CA LEU A 94 5.23 -9.82 -9.89
C LEU A 94 4.41 -9.50 -8.63
N ASN A 95 5.01 -9.70 -7.47
CA ASN A 95 4.44 -9.24 -6.20
C ASN A 95 4.82 -7.79 -5.90
N ASN A 96 4.08 -7.10 -5.02
CA ASN A 96 4.33 -5.69 -4.70
C ASN A 96 5.75 -5.42 -4.18
N LYS A 97 6.31 -6.33 -3.37
CA LYS A 97 7.68 -6.21 -2.85
C LYS A 97 8.73 -6.34 -3.95
N GLU A 98 8.51 -7.23 -4.91
CA GLU A 98 9.43 -7.44 -6.04
C GLU A 98 9.40 -6.23 -6.97
N ILE A 99 8.21 -5.70 -7.25
CA ILE A 99 8.03 -4.44 -7.99
C ILE A 99 8.80 -3.31 -7.30
N MET A 100 8.67 -3.17 -5.98
CA MET A 100 9.39 -2.13 -5.25
C MET A 100 10.92 -2.35 -5.31
N GLY A 101 11.38 -3.59 -5.21
CA GLY A 101 12.78 -3.94 -5.42
C GLY A 101 13.28 -3.55 -6.82
N GLU A 102 12.49 -3.75 -7.87
CA GLU A 102 12.83 -3.30 -9.23
C GLU A 102 12.87 -1.76 -9.32
N VAL A 103 11.96 -1.05 -8.66
CA VAL A 103 12.01 0.43 -8.58
C VAL A 103 13.29 0.89 -7.89
N MET A 104 13.67 0.29 -6.76
CA MET A 104 14.90 0.63 -6.05
C MET A 104 16.16 0.34 -6.86
N LYS A 105 16.18 -0.76 -7.63
CA LYS A 105 17.30 -1.06 -8.54
C LYS A 105 17.45 -0.03 -9.65
N ARG A 106 16.35 0.50 -10.18
CA ARG A 106 16.35 1.53 -11.23
C ARG A 106 16.62 2.93 -10.71
N VAL A 107 16.32 3.17 -9.43
CA VAL A 107 16.53 4.44 -8.74
C VAL A 107 17.54 4.25 -7.59
N PRO A 108 18.84 4.09 -7.90
CA PRO A 108 19.85 3.73 -6.90
C PRO A 108 20.10 4.82 -5.85
N SER A 109 19.76 6.07 -6.12
CA SER A 109 19.86 7.20 -5.19
C SER A 109 18.62 7.37 -4.30
N ALA A 110 17.63 6.47 -4.41
CA ALA A 110 16.49 6.47 -3.53
C ALA A 110 16.86 5.90 -2.14
N PHE A 111 16.36 6.53 -1.08
CA PHE A 111 16.59 6.06 0.29
C PHE A 111 15.29 5.71 1.01
N GLU A 112 15.31 4.61 1.75
CA GLU A 112 14.19 4.21 2.61
C GLU A 112 14.12 5.10 3.84
N VAL A 113 12.91 5.50 4.21
CA VAL A 113 12.64 6.29 5.40
C VAL A 113 12.51 5.35 6.59
N GLU A 114 13.46 5.45 7.52
CA GLU A 114 13.40 4.71 8.77
C GLU A 114 12.32 5.28 9.70
N ALA A 115 11.68 4.39 10.46
CA ALA A 115 10.68 4.80 11.44
C ALA A 115 11.32 5.58 12.59
N THR A 116 10.83 6.79 12.84
CA THR A 116 11.26 7.59 14.00
C THR A 116 10.80 6.95 15.32
N GLU A 117 11.41 7.33 16.44
CA GLU A 117 11.00 6.83 17.76
C GLU A 117 9.56 7.22 18.11
N GLU A 118 9.08 8.37 17.63
CA GLU A 118 7.69 8.81 17.78
C GLU A 118 6.74 7.89 17.00
N ASP A 119 7.09 7.54 15.75
CA ASP A 119 6.29 6.62 14.94
C ASP A 119 6.21 5.22 15.58
N LYS A 120 7.30 4.75 16.20
CA LYS A 120 7.33 3.47 16.95
C LYS A 120 6.46 3.54 18.21
N ALA A 121 6.45 4.67 18.92
CA ALA A 121 5.57 4.88 20.07
C ALA A 121 4.09 4.92 19.65
N GLU A 122 3.76 5.62 18.56
CA GLU A 122 2.42 5.61 17.97
C GLU A 122 1.98 4.20 17.56
N MET A 123 2.88 3.41 16.96
CA MET A 123 2.61 2.01 16.59
C MET A 123 2.22 1.18 17.80
N ARG A 124 3.01 1.23 18.88
CA ARG A 124 2.73 0.52 20.15
C ARG A 124 1.39 0.94 20.75
N ASN A 125 1.09 2.23 20.75
CA ASN A 125 -0.19 2.75 21.24
C ASN A 125 -1.37 2.23 20.41
N ILE A 126 -1.25 2.22 19.08
CA ILE A 126 -2.30 1.74 18.17
C ILE A 126 -2.52 0.23 18.31
N GLU A 127 -1.46 -0.54 18.48
CA GLU A 127 -1.49 -1.99 18.73
C GLU A 127 -2.18 -2.31 20.05
N GLN A 128 -1.81 -1.61 21.13
CA GLN A 128 -2.44 -1.80 22.44
C GLN A 128 -3.94 -1.50 22.39
N LEU A 129 -4.32 -0.38 21.77
CA LEU A 129 -5.73 -0.05 21.52
C LEU A 129 -6.45 -1.06 20.62
N ALA A 130 -5.73 -1.75 19.73
CA ALA A 130 -6.31 -2.82 18.90
C ALA A 130 -6.61 -4.06 19.73
N ALA A 131 -5.67 -4.49 20.57
CA ALA A 131 -5.80 -5.64 21.45
C ALA A 131 -6.98 -5.46 22.42
N ASP A 132 -7.11 -4.28 23.01
CA ASP A 132 -8.23 -3.98 23.93
C ASP A 132 -9.58 -3.96 23.20
N ALA A 133 -9.63 -3.41 21.99
CA ALA A 133 -10.84 -3.45 21.17
C ALA A 133 -11.25 -4.88 20.77
N GLU A 134 -10.28 -5.76 20.51
CA GLU A 134 -10.54 -7.17 20.20
C GLU A 134 -11.12 -7.91 21.40
N ARG A 135 -10.56 -7.70 22.60
CA ARG A 135 -11.10 -8.24 23.85
C ARG A 135 -12.56 -7.81 24.08
N VAL A 136 -12.88 -6.54 23.85
CA VAL A 136 -14.26 -6.03 23.98
C VAL A 136 -15.19 -6.66 22.94
N ARG A 137 -14.73 -6.80 21.69
CA ARG A 137 -15.52 -7.46 20.62
C ARG A 137 -15.81 -8.92 20.93
N ALA A 138 -14.83 -9.67 21.45
CA ALA A 138 -15.00 -11.06 21.83
C ALA A 138 -16.04 -11.24 22.97
N LYS A 139 -16.03 -10.35 23.97
CA LYS A 139 -17.05 -10.34 25.03
C LYS A 139 -18.44 -10.05 24.47
N SER A 140 -18.56 -9.07 23.57
CA SER A 140 -19.84 -8.72 22.95
C SER A 140 -20.38 -9.83 22.05
N SER A 141 -19.53 -10.49 21.25
CA SER A 141 -19.96 -11.61 20.40
C SER A 141 -20.39 -12.81 21.22
N ALA A 142 -19.67 -13.14 22.31
CA ALA A 142 -20.05 -14.20 23.24
C ALA A 142 -21.41 -13.93 23.90
N HIS A 143 -21.64 -12.70 24.38
CA HIS A 143 -22.91 -12.32 24.97
C HIS A 143 -24.08 -12.41 23.95
N LYS A 144 -23.88 -11.93 22.72
CA LYS A 144 -24.87 -12.08 21.65
C LYS A 144 -25.16 -13.54 21.31
N ALA A 145 -24.16 -14.40 21.33
CA ALA A 145 -24.33 -15.84 21.08
C ALA A 145 -25.13 -16.53 22.20
N LEU A 146 -24.91 -16.15 23.47
CA LEU A 146 -25.70 -16.64 24.60
C LEU A 146 -27.17 -16.23 24.49
N LEU A 147 -27.44 -14.94 24.27
CA LEU A 147 -28.81 -14.44 24.10
C LEU A 147 -29.55 -15.11 22.93
N LYS A 148 -28.82 -15.43 21.84
CA LYS A 148 -29.39 -16.15 20.71
C LYS A 148 -29.76 -17.58 21.09
N ARG A 149 -28.89 -18.30 21.80
CA ARG A 149 -29.15 -19.66 22.30
C ARG A 149 -30.33 -19.71 23.26
N GLU A 150 -30.42 -18.75 24.19
CA GLU A 150 -31.54 -18.67 25.13
C GLU A 150 -32.88 -18.46 24.41
N LYS A 151 -32.91 -17.62 23.38
CA LYS A 151 -34.11 -17.42 22.54
C LYS A 151 -34.50 -18.66 21.72
N GLU A 152 -33.52 -19.44 21.26
CA GLU A 152 -33.76 -20.68 20.52
C GLU A 152 -34.28 -21.81 21.42
N LEU A 153 -33.96 -21.79 22.72
CA LEU A 153 -34.43 -22.76 23.72
C LEU A 153 -35.79 -22.42 24.33
N SER A 154 -36.26 -21.17 24.19
CA SER A 154 -37.54 -20.69 24.73
C SER A 154 -38.72 -20.79 23.73
N VAL A 155 -38.56 -21.55 22.64
CA VAL A 155 -39.57 -21.86 21.62
C VAL A 155 -39.80 -23.36 21.60
#